data_AF-A0A971GYR1-F1
#
_entry.id   AF-A0A971GYR1-F1
#
_cell.length_a   1.000
_cell.length_b   1.000
_cell.length_c   1.000
_cell.angle_alpha   90.00
_cell.angle_beta   90.00
_cell.angle_gamma   90.00
#
_symmetry.space_group_name_H-M   'P 1'
#
loop_
_entity.id
_entity.type
_entity.pdbx_description
1 polymer ?
#
loop_
_entity_poly.entity_id
_entity_poly.type
_entity_poly.pdbx_seq_one_letter_code
_entity_poly.pdbx_strand_id
1 'polypeptide(L)'
;MEGVMMRGDKAYAVAVRRPDGTLALHTEPLNPSIYQNRLLKLPVLRGLRMLADSFGIGLRALFWSAEVAGGDETGTPVFTGPLAWGTIAFSLALGVGLFFLLPAFISSLLDTWIKPGILSNLLEGVIRLVILIAYLALTGLLPDIRRVFGYHGAEHKTINAYEDGAELTPEAVERYSTAHTRCGTGFLLVVVVIFVLLTTLLGPMSLPLRLLSRLLLLPVVSGIAYEWIKFSARHYKTSALIRALAAPGLALQRLTTRTPDRGMLEVAIHALQAVLASQKPVADETPVSEAISA
;
A
#
# COMPACT_ATOMS: atom_id res chain seq x y z
N MET A 1 16.11 3.83 3.99
CA MET A 1 14.85 3.72 3.22
C MET A 1 14.68 5.00 2.40
N GLU A 2 15.49 5.13 1.35
CA GLU A 2 15.61 6.36 0.55
C GLU A 2 14.98 6.17 -0.85
N GLY A 3 13.80 5.55 -0.91
CA GLY A 3 13.24 5.11 -2.18
C GLY A 3 11.74 4.98 -2.21
N VAL A 4 11.22 4.80 -3.43
CA VAL A 4 9.79 4.64 -3.73
C VAL A 4 9.63 3.57 -4.80
N MET A 5 8.56 2.77 -4.66
CA MET A 5 8.14 1.80 -5.66
C MET A 5 6.89 2.30 -6.35
N MET A 6 6.90 2.29 -7.68
CA MET A 6 5.74 2.62 -8.49
C MET A 6 5.34 1.41 -9.33
N ARG A 7 4.04 1.22 -9.46
CA ARG A 7 3.45 0.08 -10.18
C ARG A 7 2.60 0.60 -11.33
N GLY A 8 2.90 0.14 -12.53
CA GLY A 8 2.08 0.34 -13.72
C GLY A 8 1.25 -0.89 -14.07
N ASP A 9 0.74 -0.91 -15.31
CA ASP A 9 -0.10 -2.01 -15.81
C ASP A 9 0.72 -3.22 -16.28
N LYS A 10 1.95 -2.99 -16.77
CA LYS A 10 2.83 -4.02 -17.35
C LYS A 10 4.07 -4.30 -16.52
N ALA A 11 4.53 -3.34 -15.71
CA ALA A 11 5.77 -3.43 -14.96
C ALA A 11 5.66 -2.62 -13.66
N TYR A 12 6.58 -2.86 -12.74
CA TYR A 12 6.85 -1.99 -11.60
C TYR A 12 8.29 -1.49 -11.66
N ALA A 13 8.54 -0.32 -11.08
CA ALA A 13 9.88 0.22 -10.91
C ALA A 13 10.11 0.61 -9.46
N VAL A 14 11.34 0.46 -9.00
CA VAL A 14 11.82 0.90 -7.69
C VAL A 14 12.98 1.85 -7.92
N ALA A 15 12.87 3.07 -7.40
CA ALA A 15 13.96 4.02 -7.39
C ALA A 15 14.44 4.25 -5.96
N VAL A 16 15.75 4.18 -5.74
CA VAL A 16 16.39 4.36 -4.43
C VAL A 16 17.58 5.29 -4.59
N ARG A 17 17.73 6.26 -3.70
CA ARG A 17 18.92 7.10 -3.62
C ARG A 17 20.01 6.37 -2.85
N ARG A 18 21.17 6.17 -3.47
CA ARG A 18 22.35 5.57 -2.88
C ARG A 18 23.03 6.54 -1.90
N PRO A 19 23.87 6.03 -0.97
CA PRO A 19 24.66 6.87 -0.06
C PRO A 19 25.59 7.87 -0.79
N ASP A 20 26.05 7.53 -1.99
CA ASP A 20 26.88 8.40 -2.85
C ASP A 20 26.08 9.51 -3.56
N GLY A 21 24.76 9.57 -3.35
CA GLY A 21 23.84 10.54 -3.94
C GLY A 21 23.26 10.14 -5.30
N THR A 22 23.77 9.08 -5.94
CA THR A 22 23.27 8.57 -7.22
C THR A 22 21.92 7.85 -7.06
N LEU A 23 21.19 7.71 -8.17
CA LEU A 23 19.93 6.96 -8.19
C LEU A 23 20.16 5.52 -8.69
N ALA A 24 19.70 4.56 -7.91
CA ALA A 24 19.54 3.18 -8.33
C ALA A 24 18.11 3.01 -8.85
N LEU A 25 17.97 2.39 -10.02
CA LEU A 25 16.68 2.09 -10.61
C LEU A 25 16.60 0.59 -10.91
N HIS A 26 15.48 -0.01 -10.53
CA HIS A 26 15.16 -1.40 -10.85
C HIS A 26 13.78 -1.46 -11.47
N THR A 27 13.64 -2.20 -12.57
CA THR A 27 12.35 -2.37 -13.27
C THR A 27 12.14 -3.83 -13.58
N GLU A 28 10.96 -4.35 -13.25
CA GLU A 28 10.57 -5.73 -13.54
C GLU A 28 9.18 -5.79 -14.17
N PRO A 29 8.98 -6.67 -15.17
CA PRO A 29 7.65 -6.92 -15.73
C PRO A 29 6.74 -7.61 -14.72
N LEU A 30 5.46 -7.25 -14.72
CA LEU A 30 4.43 -7.92 -13.95
C LEU A 30 4.12 -9.26 -14.59
N ASN A 31 4.02 -10.31 -13.77
CA ASN A 31 3.76 -11.66 -14.26
C ASN A 31 2.36 -11.76 -14.91
N PRO A 32 2.24 -12.00 -16.23
CA PRO A 32 0.97 -12.00 -16.94
C PRO A 32 0.00 -13.10 -16.44
N SER A 33 0.53 -14.23 -15.96
CA SER A 33 -0.26 -15.38 -15.50
C SER A 33 -1.19 -15.02 -14.34
N ILE A 34 -0.79 -14.05 -13.52
CA ILE A 34 -1.59 -13.52 -12.40
C ILE A 34 -2.87 -12.84 -12.91
N TYR A 35 -2.94 -12.39 -14.18
CA TYR A 35 -4.07 -11.61 -14.71
C TYR A 35 -4.97 -12.38 -15.68
N GLN A 36 -4.61 -13.62 -16.04
CA GLN A 36 -5.29 -14.38 -17.10
C GLN A 36 -6.44 -15.26 -16.59
N ASN A 37 -6.41 -15.71 -15.33
CA ASN A 37 -7.43 -16.63 -14.80
C ASN A 37 -8.82 -15.98 -14.66
N ARG A 38 -9.84 -16.56 -15.31
CA ARG A 38 -11.23 -16.05 -15.32
C ARG A 38 -11.89 -16.06 -13.94
N LEU A 39 -11.64 -17.06 -13.10
CA LEU A 39 -12.22 -17.15 -11.74
C LEU A 39 -11.70 -16.03 -10.83
N LEU A 40 -10.45 -15.60 -11.03
CA LEU A 40 -9.82 -14.52 -10.28
C LEU A 40 -10.18 -13.11 -10.81
N LYS A 41 -11.16 -13.02 -11.74
CA LYS A 41 -11.78 -11.77 -12.17
C LYS A 41 -13.02 -11.42 -11.36
N LEU A 42 -13.58 -12.37 -10.60
CA LEU A 42 -14.73 -12.13 -9.73
C LEU A 42 -14.39 -11.06 -8.67
N PRO A 43 -15.34 -10.18 -8.30
CA PRO A 43 -15.17 -9.25 -7.19
C PRO A 43 -14.73 -9.98 -5.90
N VAL A 44 -14.04 -9.30 -5.00
CA VAL A 44 -13.42 -9.86 -3.78
C VAL A 44 -12.22 -10.76 -4.06
N LEU A 45 -12.37 -11.82 -4.86
CA LEU A 45 -11.26 -12.72 -5.24
C LEU A 45 -10.19 -11.99 -6.05
N ARG A 46 -10.62 -11.11 -6.96
CA ARG A 46 -9.74 -10.18 -7.67
C ARG A 46 -8.97 -9.30 -6.70
N GLY A 47 -9.65 -8.71 -5.72
CA GLY A 47 -9.02 -7.85 -4.73
C GLY A 47 -7.96 -8.58 -3.91
N LEU A 48 -8.27 -9.79 -3.46
CA LEU A 48 -7.32 -10.63 -2.73
C LEU A 48 -6.07 -10.93 -3.54
N ARG A 49 -6.24 -11.33 -4.80
CA ARG A 49 -5.12 -11.58 -5.71
C ARG A 49 -4.26 -10.33 -5.90
N MET A 50 -4.89 -9.18 -6.15
CA MET A 50 -4.17 -7.92 -6.37
C MET A 50 -3.42 -7.45 -5.12
N LEU A 51 -3.99 -7.66 -3.94
CA LEU A 51 -3.33 -7.37 -2.66
C LEU A 51 -2.16 -8.30 -2.41
N ALA A 52 -2.32 -9.61 -2.64
CA ALA A 52 -1.25 -10.60 -2.48
C ALA A 52 -0.07 -10.32 -3.43
N ASP A 53 -0.37 -10.00 -4.69
CA ASP A 53 0.63 -9.62 -5.69
C ASP A 53 1.36 -8.33 -5.31
N SER A 54 0.63 -7.29 -4.91
CA SER A 54 1.22 -6.02 -4.45
C SER A 54 2.09 -6.21 -3.20
N PHE A 55 1.65 -7.05 -2.26
CA PHE A 55 2.42 -7.38 -1.06
C PHE A 55 3.73 -8.09 -1.42
N GLY A 56 3.68 -9.08 -2.31
CA GLY A 56 4.87 -9.80 -2.78
C GLY A 56 5.86 -8.88 -3.52
N ILE A 57 5.38 -8.01 -4.40
CA ILE A 57 6.21 -6.99 -5.07
C ILE A 57 6.81 -6.03 -4.05
N GLY A 58 6.02 -5.57 -3.08
CA GLY A 58 6.47 -4.69 -2.01
C GLY A 58 7.60 -5.30 -1.17
N LEU A 59 7.50 -6.57 -0.78
CA LEU A 59 8.57 -7.28 -0.08
C LEU A 59 9.85 -7.37 -0.91
N ARG A 60 9.75 -7.72 -2.21
CA ARG A 60 10.92 -7.74 -3.11
C ARG A 60 11.56 -6.37 -3.26
N ALA A 61 10.75 -5.32 -3.42
CA ALA A 61 11.23 -3.94 -3.50
C ALA A 61 11.93 -3.49 -2.21
N LEU A 62 11.41 -3.89 -1.04
CA LEU A 62 12.05 -3.60 0.26
C LEU A 62 13.40 -4.29 0.39
N PHE A 63 13.50 -5.57 0.02
CA PHE A 63 14.76 -6.31 0.06
C PHE A 63 15.78 -5.75 -0.90
N TRP A 64 15.38 -5.48 -2.15
CA TRP A 64 16.26 -4.84 -3.12
C TRP A 64 16.73 -3.45 -2.65
N SER A 65 15.84 -2.64 -2.06
CA SER A 65 16.24 -1.34 -1.50
C SER A 65 17.20 -1.47 -0.32
N ALA A 66 17.10 -2.55 0.48
CA ALA A 66 18.02 -2.80 1.58
C ALA A 66 19.41 -3.19 1.08
N GLU A 67 19.48 -4.02 0.03
CA GLU A 67 20.74 -4.41 -0.63
C GLU A 67 21.44 -3.17 -1.23
N VAL A 68 20.70 -2.33 -1.96
CA VAL A 68 21.24 -1.08 -2.54
C VAL A 68 21.74 -0.13 -1.45
N ALA A 69 21.04 -0.04 -0.31
CA ALA A 69 21.45 0.81 0.81
C ALA A 69 22.65 0.27 1.58
N GLY A 70 22.84 -1.07 1.60
CA GLY A 70 23.95 -1.73 2.26
C GLY A 70 25.29 -1.58 1.54
N GLY A 71 25.29 -1.16 0.28
CA GLY A 71 26.52 -0.93 -0.50
C GLY A 71 27.31 -2.21 -0.81
N ASP A 72 26.70 -3.38 -0.67
CA ASP A 72 27.38 -4.66 -0.88
C ASP A 72 27.59 -4.94 -2.38
N GLU A 73 28.83 -4.73 -2.85
CA GLU A 73 29.32 -5.18 -4.17
C GLU A 73 29.52 -6.72 -4.23
N THR A 74 29.40 -7.40 -3.09
CA THR A 74 29.65 -8.84 -2.89
C THR A 74 28.48 -9.75 -3.27
N GLY A 75 27.29 -9.20 -3.54
CA GLY A 75 26.12 -9.97 -3.97
C GLY A 75 25.53 -10.89 -2.91
N THR A 76 25.92 -10.77 -1.63
CA THR A 76 25.30 -11.51 -0.53
C THR A 76 23.99 -10.83 -0.12
N PRO A 77 22.83 -11.46 -0.30
CA PRO A 77 21.57 -10.82 0.01
C PRO A 77 21.40 -10.70 1.53
N VAL A 78 21.41 -9.47 2.05
CA VAL A 78 21.32 -9.12 3.49
C VAL A 78 20.04 -9.67 4.15
N PHE A 79 19.00 -9.96 3.36
CA PHE A 79 17.69 -10.45 3.83
C PHE A 79 17.25 -11.77 3.16
N THR A 80 18.16 -12.68 2.83
CA THR A 80 17.80 -14.04 2.39
C THR A 80 18.02 -15.07 3.50
N GLY A 81 17.01 -15.92 3.74
CA GLY A 81 17.14 -17.08 4.62
C GLY A 81 16.01 -17.23 5.66
N PRO A 82 16.06 -18.32 6.46
CA PRO A 82 15.02 -18.63 7.45
C PRO A 82 14.79 -17.52 8.48
N LEU A 83 15.85 -16.78 8.85
CA LEU A 83 15.75 -15.68 9.80
C LEU A 83 14.90 -14.53 9.26
N ALA A 84 15.12 -14.11 8.01
CA ALA A 84 14.34 -13.04 7.37
C ALA A 84 12.85 -13.40 7.27
N TRP A 85 12.54 -14.63 6.86
CA TRP A 85 11.17 -15.14 6.84
C TRP A 85 10.57 -15.23 8.25
N GLY A 86 11.36 -15.60 9.25
CA GLY A 86 10.98 -15.58 10.66
C GLY A 86 10.60 -14.18 11.14
N THR A 87 11.39 -13.16 10.82
CA THR A 87 11.10 -11.76 11.15
C THR A 87 9.84 -11.25 10.46
N ILE A 88 9.63 -11.59 9.18
CA ILE A 88 8.39 -11.23 8.46
C ILE A 88 7.18 -11.90 9.11
N ALA A 89 7.26 -13.21 9.36
CA ALA A 89 6.17 -13.96 9.98
C ALA A 89 5.83 -13.41 11.38
N PHE A 90 6.86 -13.11 12.18
CA PHE A 90 6.69 -12.50 13.50
C PHE A 90 6.05 -11.10 13.41
N SER A 91 6.52 -10.24 12.50
CA SER A 91 5.98 -8.90 12.30
C SER A 91 4.52 -8.95 11.83
N LEU A 92 4.19 -9.88 10.94
CA LEU A 92 2.83 -10.11 10.48
C LEU A 92 1.94 -10.63 11.62
N ALA A 93 2.43 -11.56 12.43
CA ALA A 93 1.71 -12.07 13.60
C ALA A 93 1.45 -10.95 14.63
N LEU A 94 2.42 -10.07 14.88
CA LEU A 94 2.23 -8.89 15.72
C LEU A 94 1.19 -7.94 15.13
N GLY A 95 1.22 -7.68 13.82
CA GLY A 95 0.21 -6.86 13.15
C GLY A 95 -1.20 -7.44 13.27
N VAL A 96 -1.36 -8.76 13.02
CA VAL A 96 -2.64 -9.47 13.20
C VAL A 96 -3.09 -9.41 14.65
N GLY A 97 -2.18 -9.67 15.59
CA GLY A 97 -2.42 -9.55 17.02
C GLY A 97 -2.92 -8.16 17.41
N LEU A 98 -2.19 -7.11 17.04
CA LEU A 98 -2.46 -5.73 17.42
C LEU A 98 -3.75 -5.18 16.81
N PHE A 99 -4.00 -5.43 15.51
CA PHE A 99 -5.10 -4.76 14.78
C PHE A 99 -6.38 -5.60 14.66
N PHE A 100 -6.32 -6.91 14.89
CA PHE A 100 -7.48 -7.79 14.72
C PHE A 100 -7.87 -8.53 16.00
N LEU A 101 -6.89 -9.10 16.71
CA LEU A 101 -7.18 -9.91 17.91
C LEU A 101 -7.31 -9.06 19.17
N LEU A 102 -6.40 -8.10 19.37
CA LEU A 102 -6.38 -7.25 20.55
C LEU A 102 -7.67 -6.42 20.72
N PRO A 103 -8.23 -5.76 19.69
CA PRO A 103 -9.48 -5.02 19.86
C PRO A 103 -10.64 -5.95 20.26
N ALA A 104 -10.71 -7.14 19.65
CA ALA A 104 -11.73 -8.16 19.97
C ALA A 104 -11.58 -8.69 21.40
N PHE A 105 -10.34 -8.88 21.85
CA PHE A 105 -10.04 -9.28 23.22
C PHE A 105 -10.42 -8.19 24.22
N ILE A 106 -9.98 -6.94 24.02
CA ILE A 106 -10.33 -5.81 24.91
C ILE A 106 -11.86 -5.65 24.98
N SER A 107 -12.55 -5.68 23.83
CA SER A 107 -14.00 -5.60 23.79
C SER A 107 -14.67 -6.74 24.56
N SER A 108 -14.11 -7.95 24.53
CA SER A 108 -14.64 -9.09 25.29
C SER A 108 -14.52 -8.94 26.80
N LEU A 109 -13.49 -8.25 27.30
CA LEU A 109 -13.37 -7.94 28.72
C LEU A 109 -14.45 -6.95 29.16
N LEU A 110 -14.77 -6.00 28.29
CA LEU A 110 -15.80 -4.98 28.54
C LEU A 110 -17.23 -5.53 28.45
N ASP A 111 -17.45 -6.66 27.78
CA ASP A 111 -18.75 -7.35 27.74
C ASP A 111 -19.26 -7.78 29.12
N THR A 112 -18.40 -7.79 30.15
CA THR A 112 -18.84 -8.00 31.54
C THR A 112 -19.63 -6.80 32.10
N TRP A 113 -19.50 -5.62 31.50
CA TRP A 113 -20.12 -4.36 31.93
C TRP A 113 -21.23 -3.88 30.97
N ILE A 114 -21.30 -4.43 29.76
CA ILE A 114 -22.29 -4.08 28.73
C ILE A 114 -23.01 -5.33 28.22
N LYS A 115 -24.27 -5.20 27.79
CA LYS A 115 -24.96 -6.34 27.18
C LYS A 115 -24.25 -6.73 25.87
N PRO A 116 -23.84 -7.99 25.69
CA PRO A 116 -23.21 -8.45 24.47
C PRO A 116 -24.19 -8.32 23.29
N GLY A 117 -23.70 -7.84 22.14
CA GLY A 117 -24.53 -7.57 20.97
C GLY A 117 -23.96 -6.46 20.09
N ILE A 118 -24.82 -5.69 19.44
CA ILE A 118 -24.42 -4.62 18.51
C ILE A 118 -23.49 -3.60 19.17
N LEU A 119 -23.77 -3.22 20.43
CA LEU A 119 -22.95 -2.25 21.16
C LEU A 119 -21.52 -2.76 21.40
N SER A 120 -21.35 -4.05 21.69
CA SER A 120 -20.04 -4.69 21.83
C SER A 120 -19.26 -4.66 20.51
N ASN A 121 -19.91 -4.99 19.39
CA ASN A 121 -19.25 -4.96 18.07
C ASN A 121 -18.89 -3.54 17.63
N LEU A 122 -19.73 -2.55 17.94
CA LEU A 122 -19.42 -1.15 17.70
C LEU A 122 -18.24 -0.68 18.57
N LEU A 123 -18.20 -1.10 19.84
CA LEU A 123 -17.09 -0.82 20.75
C LEU A 123 -15.78 -1.45 20.27
N GLU A 124 -15.80 -2.71 19.84
CA GLU A 124 -14.65 -3.36 19.17
C GLU A 124 -14.13 -2.50 18.01
N GLY A 125 -15.07 -1.97 17.20
CA GLY A 125 -14.77 -1.06 16.10
C GLY A 125 -14.12 0.25 16.50
N VAL A 126 -14.65 0.91 17.54
CA VAL A 126 -14.09 2.15 18.09
C VAL A 126 -12.70 1.89 18.67
N ILE A 127 -12.52 0.83 19.46
CA ILE A 127 -11.22 0.44 20.02
C ILE A 127 -10.21 0.21 18.91
N ARG A 128 -10.59 -0.52 17.86
CA ARG A 128 -9.75 -0.78 16.70
C ARG A 128 -9.36 0.50 15.97
N LEU A 129 -10.30 1.42 15.77
CA LEU A 129 -10.03 2.71 15.12
C LEU A 129 -9.08 3.56 15.96
N VAL A 130 -9.27 3.61 17.27
CA VAL A 130 -8.38 4.32 18.20
C VAL A 130 -6.97 3.72 18.16
N ILE A 131 -6.83 2.40 18.22
CA ILE A 131 -5.54 1.71 18.11
C ILE A 131 -4.87 2.04 16.77
N LEU A 132 -5.61 2.00 15.66
CA LEU A 132 -5.08 2.34 14.34
C LEU A 132 -4.56 3.78 14.29
N ILE A 133 -5.37 4.75 14.71
CA ILE A 133 -4.99 6.18 14.71
C ILE A 133 -3.79 6.41 15.62
N ALA A 134 -3.82 5.87 16.84
CA ALA A 134 -2.73 5.99 17.80
C ALA A 134 -1.43 5.39 17.25
N TYR A 135 -1.49 4.19 16.66
CA TYR A 135 -0.34 3.55 16.04
C TYR A 135 0.26 4.40 14.91
N LEU A 136 -0.55 4.88 13.97
CA LEU A 136 -0.08 5.71 12.86
C LEU A 136 0.52 7.04 13.35
N ALA A 137 -0.12 7.67 14.35
CA ALA A 137 0.36 8.91 14.93
C ALA A 137 1.70 8.73 15.65
N LEU A 138 1.83 7.69 16.50
CA LEU A 138 3.04 7.41 17.29
C LEU A 138 4.20 6.96 16.41
N THR A 139 3.97 6.04 15.48
CA THR A 139 5.04 5.58 14.56
C THR A 139 5.51 6.71 13.65
N GLY A 140 4.60 7.61 13.24
CA GLY A 140 4.95 8.83 12.51
C GLY A 140 5.77 9.86 13.30
N LEU A 141 6.10 9.60 14.57
CA LEU A 141 7.07 10.40 15.32
C LEU A 141 8.51 9.93 15.11
N LEU A 142 8.71 8.67 14.69
CA LEU A 142 10.03 8.09 14.47
C LEU A 142 10.69 8.70 13.21
N PRO A 143 11.96 9.16 13.27
CA PRO A 143 12.62 9.80 12.14
C PRO A 143 12.60 8.97 10.85
N ASP A 144 12.89 7.68 10.94
CA ASP A 144 12.92 6.79 9.78
C ASP A 144 11.54 6.63 9.14
N ILE A 145 10.47 6.55 9.95
CA ILE A 145 9.10 6.46 9.45
C ILE A 145 8.65 7.80 8.86
N ARG A 146 9.05 8.93 9.45
CA ARG A 146 8.80 10.25 8.88
C ARG A 146 9.44 10.38 7.49
N ARG A 147 10.65 9.85 7.31
CA ARG A 147 11.33 9.80 6.01
C ARG A 147 10.51 8.96 5.02
N VAL A 148 10.05 7.77 5.40
CA VAL A 148 9.15 6.95 4.55
C VAL A 148 7.86 7.69 4.19
N PHE A 149 7.25 8.40 5.13
CA PHE A 149 6.05 9.21 4.85
C PHE A 149 6.32 10.41 3.93
N GLY A 150 7.56 10.93 3.91
CA GLY A 150 8.00 11.90 2.90
C GLY A 150 8.01 11.31 1.50
N TYR A 151 8.60 10.12 1.31
CA TYR A 151 8.60 9.42 0.02
C TYR A 151 7.19 9.05 -0.45
N HIS A 152 6.31 8.66 0.48
CA HIS A 152 4.91 8.43 0.18
C HIS A 152 4.19 9.74 -0.26
N GLY A 153 4.51 10.86 0.38
CA GLY A 153 4.06 12.18 -0.06
C GLY A 153 4.57 12.53 -1.46
N ALA A 154 5.83 12.20 -1.78
CA ALA A 154 6.42 12.39 -3.11
C ALA A 154 5.69 11.54 -4.17
N GLU A 155 5.42 10.27 -3.88
CA GLU A 155 4.64 9.39 -4.76
C GLU A 155 3.30 10.02 -5.13
N HIS A 156 2.53 10.47 -4.13
CA HIS A 156 1.23 11.08 -4.34
C HIS A 156 1.29 12.36 -5.17
N LYS A 157 2.24 13.25 -4.87
CA LYS A 157 2.42 14.48 -5.63
C LYS A 157 2.77 14.19 -7.08
N THR A 158 3.70 13.27 -7.32
CA THR A 158 4.13 12.88 -8.68
C THR A 158 2.99 12.26 -9.48
N ILE A 159 2.19 11.38 -8.87
CA ILE A 159 1.02 10.78 -9.54
C ILE A 159 -0.06 11.82 -9.82
N ASN A 160 -0.39 12.69 -8.86
CA ASN A 160 -1.34 13.78 -9.06
C ASN A 160 -0.91 14.70 -10.21
N ALA A 161 0.38 15.09 -10.25
CA ALA A 161 0.93 15.92 -11.32
C ALA A 161 0.81 15.25 -12.70
N TYR A 162 1.12 13.97 -12.78
CA TYR A 162 0.97 13.17 -13.99
C TYR A 162 -0.48 13.10 -14.47
N GLU A 163 -1.44 12.88 -13.57
CA GLU A 163 -2.86 12.79 -13.91
C GLU A 163 -3.45 14.11 -14.41
N ASP A 164 -2.92 15.23 -13.92
CA ASP A 164 -3.31 16.57 -14.37
C ASP A 164 -2.51 17.03 -15.60
N GLY A 165 -1.64 16.17 -16.15
CA GLY A 165 -0.88 16.42 -17.39
C GLY A 165 0.25 17.43 -17.23
N ALA A 166 0.70 17.69 -16.00
CA ALA A 166 1.80 18.61 -15.75
C ALA A 166 3.15 18.00 -16.12
N GLU A 167 4.12 18.89 -16.36
CA GLU A 167 5.51 18.50 -16.56
C GLU A 167 6.07 17.82 -15.30
N LEU A 168 6.78 16.71 -15.47
CA LEU A 168 7.34 15.94 -14.36
C LEU A 168 8.70 16.51 -13.93
N THR A 169 8.69 17.74 -13.43
CA THR A 169 9.83 18.39 -12.77
C THR A 169 9.57 18.56 -11.28
N PRO A 170 10.61 18.54 -10.40
CA PRO A 170 10.42 18.76 -8.97
C PRO A 170 9.62 20.03 -8.65
N GLU A 171 9.85 21.13 -9.36
CA GLU A 171 9.20 22.43 -9.15
C GLU A 171 7.71 22.44 -9.50
N ALA A 172 7.31 21.68 -10.53
CA ALA A 172 5.91 21.51 -10.90
C ALA A 172 5.21 20.57 -9.93
N VAL A 173 5.82 19.42 -9.65
CA VAL A 173 5.28 18.37 -8.77
C VAL A 173 5.11 18.86 -7.33
N GLU A 174 6.01 19.72 -6.83
CA GLU A 174 5.96 20.26 -5.47
C GLU A 174 4.64 20.94 -5.13
N ARG A 175 3.92 21.48 -6.12
CA ARG A 175 2.65 22.21 -5.93
C ARG A 175 1.44 21.31 -5.71
N TYR A 176 1.57 20.02 -6.00
CA TYR A 176 0.46 19.07 -5.90
C TYR A 176 0.22 18.61 -4.46
N SER A 177 -0.96 18.05 -4.24
CA SER A 177 -1.39 17.54 -2.93
C SER A 177 -0.66 16.25 -2.56
N THR A 178 -0.37 16.08 -1.26
CA THR A 178 0.04 14.78 -0.70
C THR A 178 -1.14 13.84 -0.48
N ALA A 179 -2.38 14.25 -0.77
CA ALA A 179 -3.54 13.39 -0.72
C ALA A 179 -3.84 12.79 -2.10
N HIS A 180 -4.16 11.50 -2.15
CA HIS A 180 -4.47 10.78 -3.39
C HIS A 180 -5.62 9.79 -3.20
N THR A 181 -6.57 9.75 -4.14
CA THR A 181 -7.80 8.93 -4.04
C THR A 181 -7.56 7.43 -4.18
N ARG A 182 -6.41 7.03 -4.71
CA ARG A 182 -6.04 5.61 -4.94
C ARG A 182 -4.99 5.08 -3.95
N CYS A 183 -4.76 5.79 -2.85
CA CYS A 183 -3.77 5.40 -1.85
C CYS A 183 -4.26 4.23 -0.95
N GLY A 184 -3.34 3.30 -0.66
CA GLY A 184 -3.57 2.17 0.25
C GLY A 184 -3.74 2.54 1.74
N THR A 185 -3.45 3.76 2.18
CA THR A 185 -3.74 4.16 3.58
C THR A 185 -5.21 4.47 3.80
N GLY A 186 -5.93 4.91 2.75
CA GLY A 186 -7.39 4.93 2.76
C GLY A 186 -8.00 3.52 2.85
N PHE A 187 -7.30 2.51 2.32
CA PHE A 187 -7.72 1.11 2.42
C PHE A 187 -7.74 0.62 3.88
N LEU A 188 -6.83 1.08 4.76
CA LEU A 188 -6.85 0.71 6.18
C LEU A 188 -8.15 1.14 6.89
N LEU A 189 -8.61 2.37 6.64
CA LEU A 189 -9.87 2.85 7.23
C LEU A 189 -11.07 2.06 6.68
N VAL A 190 -11.07 1.79 5.38
CA VAL A 190 -12.12 1.01 4.72
C VAL A 190 -12.17 -0.42 5.28
N VAL A 191 -11.02 -1.05 5.51
CA VAL A 191 -10.93 -2.34 6.18
C VAL A 191 -11.57 -2.27 7.56
N VAL A 192 -11.25 -1.27 8.39
CA VAL A 192 -11.86 -1.11 9.72
C VAL A 192 -13.37 -0.97 9.62
N VAL A 193 -13.89 -0.10 8.76
CA VAL A 193 -15.33 0.12 8.59
C VAL A 193 -16.04 -1.16 8.15
N ILE A 194 -15.56 -1.83 7.11
CA ILE A 194 -16.15 -3.09 6.63
C ILE A 194 -16.07 -4.17 7.70
N PHE A 195 -14.96 -4.24 8.44
CA PHE A 195 -14.79 -5.20 9.52
C PHE A 195 -15.88 -5.04 10.58
N VAL A 196 -16.13 -3.81 11.04
CA VAL A 196 -17.19 -3.49 12.02
C VAL A 196 -18.57 -3.87 11.51
N LEU A 197 -18.86 -3.57 10.23
CA LEU A 197 -20.14 -3.94 9.62
C LEU A 197 -20.34 -5.46 9.62
N LEU A 198 -19.34 -6.22 9.15
CA LEU A 198 -19.44 -7.68 9.07
C LEU A 198 -19.49 -8.34 10.45
N THR A 199 -18.69 -7.89 11.43
CA THR A 199 -18.73 -8.47 12.78
C THR A 199 -20.03 -8.15 13.51
N THR A 200 -20.63 -6.99 13.24
CA THR A 200 -21.95 -6.63 13.79
C THR A 200 -23.03 -7.60 13.30
N LEU A 201 -22.97 -8.01 12.03
CA LEU A 201 -23.93 -8.98 11.45
C LEU A 201 -23.76 -10.40 11.99
N LEU A 202 -22.56 -10.79 12.44
CA LEU A 202 -22.28 -12.12 12.97
C LEU A 202 -22.86 -12.36 14.37
N GLY A 203 -23.23 -11.30 15.10
CA GLY A 203 -23.81 -11.42 16.45
C GLY A 203 -22.80 -11.80 17.55
N PRO A 204 -23.29 -12.02 18.78
CA PRO A 204 -22.44 -12.35 19.92
C PRO A 204 -21.86 -13.76 19.83
N MET A 205 -20.60 -13.93 20.25
CA MET A 205 -19.86 -15.19 20.20
C MET A 205 -19.02 -15.36 21.47
N SER A 206 -18.70 -16.61 21.81
CA SER A 206 -17.66 -16.91 22.80
C SER A 206 -16.30 -16.37 22.32
N LEU A 207 -15.40 -16.07 23.26
CA LEU A 207 -14.09 -15.49 22.93
C LEU A 207 -13.31 -16.29 21.87
N PRO A 208 -13.19 -17.63 21.93
CA PRO A 208 -12.48 -18.39 20.90
C PRO A 208 -13.09 -18.25 19.50
N LEU A 209 -14.42 -18.32 19.39
CA LEU A 209 -15.13 -18.14 18.12
C LEU A 209 -15.04 -16.69 17.60
N ARG A 210 -15.06 -15.72 18.52
CA ARG A 210 -14.84 -14.31 18.20
C ARG A 210 -13.45 -14.09 17.59
N LEU A 211 -12.40 -14.61 18.22
CA LEU A 211 -11.03 -14.47 17.70
C LEU A 211 -10.85 -15.21 16.38
N LEU A 212 -11.34 -16.45 16.28
CA LEU A 212 -11.24 -17.25 15.06
C LEU A 212 -11.97 -16.57 13.89
N SER A 213 -13.18 -16.08 14.11
CA SER A 213 -13.93 -15.37 13.06
C SER A 213 -13.19 -14.11 12.57
N ARG A 214 -12.40 -13.44 13.43
CA ARG A 214 -11.65 -12.24 13.05
C ARG A 214 -10.52 -12.57 12.07
N LEU A 215 -9.90 -13.73 12.25
CA LEU A 215 -8.89 -14.26 11.32
C LEU A 215 -9.54 -14.70 10.00
N LEU A 216 -10.64 -15.45 10.07
CA LEU A 216 -11.36 -15.94 8.89
C LEU A 216 -11.97 -14.81 8.05
N LEU A 217 -12.31 -13.68 8.66
CA LEU A 217 -12.84 -12.50 7.96
C LEU A 217 -11.75 -11.71 7.21
N LEU A 218 -10.46 -11.89 7.51
CA LEU A 218 -9.37 -11.11 6.87
C LEU A 218 -9.44 -11.12 5.34
N PRO A 219 -9.59 -12.28 4.66
CA PRO A 219 -9.64 -12.31 3.21
C PRO A 219 -10.90 -11.64 2.66
N VAL A 220 -12.05 -11.87 3.30
CA VAL A 220 -13.33 -11.30 2.87
C VAL A 220 -13.31 -9.78 2.97
N VAL A 221 -12.91 -9.25 4.13
CA VAL A 221 -12.84 -7.80 4.39
C VAL A 221 -11.86 -7.13 3.43
N SER A 222 -10.68 -7.72 3.24
CA SER A 222 -9.65 -7.17 2.36
C SER A 222 -10.11 -7.13 0.89
N GLY A 223 -10.78 -8.19 0.43
CA GLY A 223 -11.32 -8.24 -0.93
C GLY A 223 -12.44 -7.21 -1.16
N ILE A 224 -13.36 -7.04 -0.21
CA ILE A 224 -14.41 -6.01 -0.31
C ILE A 224 -13.80 -4.60 -0.23
N ALA A 225 -12.83 -4.38 0.66
CA ALA A 225 -12.15 -3.10 0.81
C ALA A 225 -11.43 -2.67 -0.47
N TYR A 226 -10.76 -3.61 -1.16
CA TYR A 226 -10.15 -3.35 -2.45
C TYR A 226 -11.18 -2.91 -3.50
N GLU A 227 -12.30 -3.63 -3.59
CA GLU A 227 -13.36 -3.31 -4.55
C GLU A 227 -14.01 -1.96 -4.25
N TRP A 228 -14.17 -1.62 -2.97
CA TRP A 228 -14.63 -0.30 -2.54
C TRP A 228 -13.67 0.82 -2.96
N ILE A 229 -12.37 0.69 -2.71
CA ILE A 229 -11.38 1.69 -3.12
C ILE A 229 -11.35 1.88 -4.64
N LYS A 230 -11.42 0.77 -5.38
CA LYS A 230 -11.48 0.83 -6.85
C LYS A 230 -12.75 1.53 -7.33
N PHE A 231 -13.88 1.26 -6.70
CA PHE A 231 -15.16 1.89 -7.00
C PHE A 231 -15.16 3.38 -6.65
N SER A 232 -14.68 3.74 -5.45
CA SER A 232 -14.66 5.12 -4.99
C SER A 232 -13.75 5.99 -5.84
N ALA A 233 -12.56 5.50 -6.21
CA ALA A 233 -11.63 6.19 -7.10
C ALA A 233 -12.26 6.50 -8.48
N ARG A 234 -12.98 5.53 -9.07
CA ARG A 234 -13.64 5.70 -10.37
C ARG A 234 -14.75 6.74 -10.36
N HIS A 235 -15.45 6.90 -9.23
CA HIS A 235 -16.62 7.78 -9.11
C HIS A 235 -16.35 9.05 -8.32
N TYR A 236 -15.10 9.29 -7.91
CA TYR A 236 -14.73 10.42 -7.05
C TYR A 236 -15.04 11.77 -7.71
N LYS A 237 -14.68 11.93 -9.00
CA LYS A 237 -14.92 13.17 -9.74
C LYS A 237 -16.42 13.38 -10.03
N THR A 238 -17.20 12.32 -10.18
CA THR A 238 -18.60 12.39 -10.64
C THR A 238 -19.65 12.41 -9.53
N SER A 239 -19.37 11.87 -8.33
CA SER A 239 -20.37 11.73 -7.26
C SER A 239 -19.98 12.46 -5.97
N ALA A 240 -20.83 13.39 -5.53
CA ALA A 240 -20.65 14.11 -4.27
C ALA A 240 -20.73 13.18 -3.04
N LEU A 241 -21.61 12.18 -3.09
CA LEU A 241 -21.71 11.17 -2.03
C LEU A 241 -20.41 10.38 -1.88
N ILE A 242 -19.80 9.96 -3.00
CA ILE A 242 -18.53 9.22 -2.97
C ILE A 242 -17.40 10.08 -2.42
N ARG A 243 -17.36 11.39 -2.75
CA ARG A 243 -16.40 12.31 -2.14
C ARG A 243 -16.58 12.42 -0.63
N ALA A 244 -17.82 12.55 -0.15
CA ALA A 244 -18.12 12.61 1.28
C ALA A 244 -17.69 11.33 2.01
N LEU A 245 -17.97 10.15 1.43
CA LEU A 245 -17.57 8.86 2.01
C LEU A 245 -16.06 8.62 1.96
N ALA A 246 -15.35 9.15 0.96
CA ALA A 246 -13.90 9.05 0.85
C ALA A 246 -13.14 10.07 1.73
N ALA A 247 -13.79 11.17 2.12
CA ALA A 247 -13.15 12.27 2.84
C ALA A 247 -12.45 11.85 4.15
N PRO A 248 -13.03 10.98 5.01
CA PRO A 248 -12.32 10.49 6.19
C PRO A 248 -11.03 9.72 5.85
N GLY A 249 -11.06 8.92 4.77
CA GLY A 249 -9.89 8.20 4.29
C GLY A 249 -8.80 9.13 3.77
N LEU A 250 -9.17 10.19 3.06
CA LEU A 250 -8.25 11.25 2.62
C LEU A 250 -7.68 12.04 3.81
N ALA A 251 -8.48 12.28 4.85
CA ALA A 251 -8.00 12.93 6.07
C ALA A 251 -6.97 12.06 6.81
N LEU A 252 -7.18 10.74 6.86
CA LEU A 252 -6.24 9.80 7.49
C LEU A 252 -4.86 9.81 6.83
N GLN A 253 -4.78 10.11 5.52
CA GLN A 253 -3.50 10.20 4.80
C GLN A 253 -2.55 11.25 5.38
N ARG A 254 -3.08 12.26 6.10
CA ARG A 254 -2.25 13.26 6.80
C ARG A 254 -1.41 12.64 7.93
N LEU A 255 -1.77 11.46 8.42
CA LEU A 255 -0.96 10.74 9.40
C LEU A 255 0.18 9.96 8.75
N THR A 256 0.05 9.59 7.47
CA THR A 256 0.95 8.69 6.75
C THR A 256 1.69 9.35 5.59
N THR A 257 1.55 10.66 5.42
CA THR A 257 2.26 11.45 4.42
C THR A 257 2.90 12.66 5.08
N ARG A 258 4.03 13.09 4.53
CA ARG A 258 4.74 14.31 4.90
C ARG A 258 5.09 15.08 3.64
N THR A 259 5.32 16.39 3.78
CA THR A 259 5.84 17.20 2.67
C THR A 259 7.23 16.67 2.30
N PRO A 260 7.45 16.20 1.06
CA PRO A 260 8.75 15.72 0.61
C PRO A 260 9.71 16.88 0.37
N ASP A 261 11.00 16.61 0.46
CA ASP A 261 12.02 17.48 -0.13
C ASP A 261 12.15 17.23 -1.65
N ARG A 262 12.91 18.08 -2.35
CA ARG A 262 13.12 17.96 -3.80
C ARG A 262 13.83 16.66 -4.19
N GLY A 263 14.76 16.18 -3.37
CA GLY A 263 15.46 14.92 -3.63
C GLY A 263 14.53 13.71 -3.60
N MET A 264 13.49 13.72 -2.75
CA MET A 264 12.42 12.72 -2.74
C MET A 264 11.52 12.83 -3.98
N LEU A 265 11.19 14.05 -4.41
CA LEU A 265 10.42 14.29 -5.64
C LEU A 265 11.15 13.76 -6.87
N GLU A 266 12.45 14.02 -6.99
CA GLU A 266 13.30 13.47 -8.06
C GLU A 266 13.22 11.94 -8.12
N VAL A 267 13.38 11.27 -6.98
CA VAL A 267 13.31 9.80 -6.90
C VAL A 267 11.94 9.30 -7.36
N ALA A 268 10.85 9.93 -6.90
CA ALA A 268 9.49 9.57 -7.32
C ALA A 268 9.24 9.81 -8.81
N ILE A 269 9.73 10.92 -9.36
CA ILE A 269 9.64 11.22 -10.80
C ILE A 269 10.38 10.15 -11.61
N HIS A 270 11.60 9.77 -11.22
CA HIS A 270 12.38 8.75 -11.91
C HIS A 270 11.68 7.38 -11.88
N ALA A 271 11.13 6.98 -10.73
CA ALA A 271 10.33 5.76 -10.62
C ALA A 271 9.12 5.78 -11.55
N LEU A 272 8.39 6.91 -11.61
CA LEU A 272 7.22 7.03 -12.48
C LEU A 272 7.62 6.94 -13.95
N GLN A 273 8.65 7.69 -14.36
CA GLN A 273 9.12 7.72 -15.74
C GLN A 273 9.58 6.34 -16.22
N ALA A 274 10.26 5.56 -15.37
CA ALA A 274 10.65 4.18 -15.68
C ALA A 274 9.43 3.28 -15.94
N VAL A 275 8.40 3.40 -15.09
CA VAL A 275 7.12 2.69 -15.29
C VAL A 275 6.43 3.12 -16.59
N LEU A 276 6.43 4.41 -16.92
CA LEU A 276 5.82 4.90 -18.16
C LEU A 276 6.60 4.46 -19.39
N ALA A 277 7.93 4.44 -19.33
CA ALA A 277 8.80 3.99 -20.42
C ALA A 277 8.55 2.50 -20.73
N SER A 278 8.44 1.64 -19.71
CA SER A 278 8.13 0.21 -19.90
C SER A 278 6.72 -0.07 -20.43
N GLN A 279 5.83 0.92 -20.46
CA GLN A 279 4.49 0.78 -21.02
C GLN A 279 4.41 1.13 -22.50
N LYS A 280 5.31 2.00 -22.99
CA LYS A 280 5.42 2.34 -24.40
C LYS A 280 5.75 1.08 -25.21
N PRO A 281 5.09 0.83 -26.35
CA PRO A 281 5.56 -0.19 -27.27
C PRO A 281 7.00 0.16 -27.65
N VAL A 282 7.90 -0.83 -27.64
CA VAL A 282 9.21 -0.69 -28.26
C VAL A 282 8.93 -0.25 -29.69
N ALA A 283 9.33 0.97 -30.05
CA ALA A 283 9.32 1.38 -31.44
C ALA A 283 10.20 0.36 -32.16
N ASP A 284 9.65 -0.27 -33.19
CA ASP A 284 10.35 -1.24 -34.04
C ASP A 284 11.79 -0.74 -34.25
N GLU A 285 12.76 -1.42 -33.65
CA GLU A 285 14.14 -1.25 -34.04
C GLU A 285 14.18 -1.78 -35.48
N THR A 286 13.97 -0.89 -36.44
CA THR A 286 14.34 -1.16 -37.83
C THR A 286 15.76 -1.68 -37.76
N PRO A 287 16.01 -2.95 -38.13
CA PRO A 287 17.36 -3.47 -38.13
C PRO A 287 18.14 -2.55 -39.07
N VAL A 288 19.17 -1.90 -38.52
CA VAL A 288 20.18 -1.25 -39.33
C VAL A 288 20.77 -2.36 -40.18
N SER A 289 20.27 -2.46 -41.40
CA SER A 289 20.86 -3.29 -42.44
C SER A 289 22.33 -2.88 -42.52
N GLU A 290 23.21 -3.76 -42.07
CA GLU A 290 24.60 -3.78 -42.47
C GLU A 290 24.65 -3.88 -44.00
N ALA A 291 24.68 -2.72 -44.68
CA ALA A 291 25.20 -2.63 -46.03
C ALA A 291 26.69 -2.35 -45.91
N ILE A 292 27.45 -3.40 -45.58
CA ILE A 292 28.88 -3.49 -45.89
C ILE A 292 28.99 -4.36 -47.16
N SER A 293 29.82 -3.87 -48.09
CA SER A 293 30.28 -4.47 -49.36
C SER A 293 29.38 -4.36 -50.60
N ALA A 294 29.62 -3.34 -51.42
CA ALA A 294 30.33 -3.44 -52.71
C ALA A 294 30.43 -2.05 -53.37
#